data_AF-A0A7S1PXZ3-F1
#
_entry.id   AF-A0A7S1PXZ3-F1
#
_cell.length_a   1.000
_cell.length_b   1.000
_cell.length_c   1.000
_cell.angle_alpha   90.00
_cell.angle_beta   90.00
_cell.angle_gamma   90.00
#
_symmetry.space_group_name_H-M   'P 1'
#
loop_
_entity.id
_entity.type
_entity.pdbx_description
1 polymer ?
#
loop_
_entity_poly.entity_id
_entity_poly.type
_entity_poly.pdbx_seq_one_letter_code
_entity_poly.pdbx_strand_id
1 'polypeptide(L)'
;MIVVLVQFISKADVDVFRLPEFEALCDIACDKHKEPTAHCRVLGNRPGDLSFTVDAYDAFVERRSPLLFAQLCSVEVARLMAERSVLIKSVLLPFVAGAGDIDSLAQKLVLAAEHSGEGLTALGPYVRSPTFRYEVESIERKLTSDEKKAAVQRLQCVPHAGKVDLEDPEATVFRVLLLHDSKRDLVGVFHGAVLSESRRNLFLDRFSLKARRYIGTTSMPPELTFLMANLARIRKNDLVVDPFAGTGATLLSAAFFGASTMGFDMDGRVLRGGAIVGAQAKQALAERVATRAKALQRMGVKGESDEALPATFRQNFVDYGLPAADAARLNFSVACRAFAPAIARHRNRGFLDAIVSDPPYGIREQQRRVVNATADDVELRKVAPWACGDLMLDLVSFAAVSLVCGGHLVYWHPTCRISYTDAEIPTHPCFERLSNEEQALSIKLGRRLVVMRKIRDSANPEQDLALARDSIASASDVRRVMDDTSIGNEQYFAYREKRRNIREARESWRNAQSTEPSSAQQRLSKAEIREANMRNRARNVAARETKQQAHDERQRRDSDLKRSRDEGQGSGLKD
;
A
#
# COMPACT_ATOMS: atom_id res chain seq x y z
N MET A 1 -18.95 4.59 20.62
CA MET A 1 -17.70 3.88 20.31
C MET A 1 -18.01 2.43 19.98
N ILE A 2 -17.30 1.85 19.02
CA ILE A 2 -17.49 0.47 18.56
C ILE A 2 -16.14 -0.22 18.48
N VAL A 3 -16.11 -1.53 18.71
CA VAL A 3 -14.93 -2.35 18.43
C VAL A 3 -15.09 -3.02 17.08
N VAL A 4 -14.05 -2.93 16.27
CA VAL A 4 -14.02 -3.47 14.91
C VAL A 4 -12.80 -4.35 14.71
N LEU A 5 -12.94 -5.29 13.78
CA LEU A 5 -11.85 -6.03 13.18
C LEU A 5 -11.59 -5.46 11.79
N VAL A 6 -10.43 -4.84 11.60
CA VAL A 6 -10.00 -4.28 10.33
C VAL A 6 -9.21 -5.34 9.59
N GLN A 7 -9.67 -5.70 8.40
CA GLN A 7 -8.97 -6.58 7.48
C GLN A 7 -8.19 -5.72 6.48
N PHE A 8 -6.87 -5.89 6.45
CA PHE A 8 -6.00 -5.29 5.44
C PHE A 8 -5.77 -6.24 4.27
N ILE A 9 -5.37 -5.68 3.13
CA ILE A 9 -4.78 -6.45 2.05
C ILE A 9 -3.43 -7.05 2.50
N SER A 10 -3.08 -8.21 1.96
CA SER A 10 -1.73 -8.78 2.08
C SER A 10 -0.94 -8.51 0.80
N LYS A 11 0.05 -7.62 0.90
CA LYS A 11 0.99 -7.28 -0.16
C LYS A 11 2.30 -6.81 0.47
N ALA A 12 3.28 -7.70 0.54
CA ALA A 12 4.58 -7.52 1.21
C ALA A 12 5.19 -6.10 1.09
N ASP A 13 5.15 -5.51 -0.09
CA ASP A 13 5.77 -4.21 -0.40
C ASP A 13 5.10 -2.99 0.29
N VAL A 14 3.91 -3.16 0.86
CA VAL A 14 3.12 -2.09 1.49
C VAL A 14 2.57 -2.45 2.88
N ASP A 15 2.84 -3.65 3.38
CA ASP A 15 2.32 -4.12 4.66
C ASP A 15 2.79 -3.29 5.85
N VAL A 16 3.99 -2.72 5.76
CA VAL A 16 4.57 -1.82 6.78
C VAL A 16 3.77 -0.52 6.96
N PHE A 17 2.96 -0.13 5.98
CA PHE A 17 2.21 1.13 6.02
C PHE A 17 0.78 0.97 6.55
N ARG A 18 0.34 -0.25 6.90
CA ARG A 18 -1.05 -0.51 7.36
C ARG A 18 -1.41 0.31 8.59
N LEU A 19 -0.54 0.30 9.61
CA LEU A 19 -0.79 1.04 10.85
C LEU A 19 -0.69 2.57 10.65
N PRO A 20 0.36 3.11 10.02
CA PRO A 20 0.40 4.54 9.69
C PRO A 20 -0.79 5.02 8.87
N GLU A 21 -1.24 4.23 7.87
CA GLU A 21 -2.43 4.60 7.10
C GLU A 21 -3.69 4.57 7.95
N PHE A 22 -3.86 3.52 8.78
CA PHE A 22 -5.00 3.39 9.69
C PHE A 22 -5.11 4.61 10.62
N GLU A 23 -4.02 5.02 11.26
CA GLU A 23 -3.98 6.18 12.15
C GLU A 23 -4.32 7.48 11.41
N ALA A 24 -3.75 7.69 10.22
CA ALA A 24 -4.06 8.85 9.41
C ALA A 24 -5.53 8.88 8.94
N LEU A 25 -6.10 7.72 8.61
CA LEU A 25 -7.50 7.59 8.23
C LEU A 25 -8.44 7.84 9.41
N CYS A 26 -8.07 7.44 10.64
CA CYS A 26 -8.81 7.80 11.85
C CYS A 26 -8.92 9.32 11.98
N ASP A 27 -7.81 10.04 11.84
CA ASP A 27 -7.79 11.51 11.91
C ASP A 27 -8.64 12.17 10.82
N ILE A 28 -8.59 11.65 9.59
CA ILE A 28 -9.36 12.19 8.47
C ILE A 28 -10.86 11.92 8.66
N ALA A 29 -11.23 10.69 9.03
CA ALA A 29 -12.62 10.28 9.17
C ALA A 29 -13.30 10.94 10.38
N CYS A 30 -12.60 11.04 11.51
CA CYS A 30 -13.11 11.71 12.71
C CYS A 30 -13.34 13.19 12.46
N ASP A 31 -12.38 13.89 11.85
CA ASP A 31 -12.53 15.30 11.49
C ASP A 31 -13.71 15.52 10.52
N LYS A 32 -13.83 14.69 9.48
CA LYS A 32 -14.93 14.75 8.50
C LYS A 32 -16.31 14.53 9.16
N HIS A 33 -16.38 13.68 10.17
CA HIS A 33 -17.63 13.38 10.88
C HIS A 33 -17.81 14.18 12.18
N LYS A 34 -16.89 15.12 12.49
CA LYS A 34 -16.89 15.93 13.73
C LYS A 34 -16.86 15.09 15.01
N GLU A 35 -16.11 14.01 14.99
CA GLU A 35 -15.86 13.11 16.12
C GLU A 35 -14.46 13.34 16.70
N PRO A 36 -14.21 13.08 17.99
CA PRO A 36 -12.89 13.22 18.59
C PRO A 36 -11.98 12.02 18.26
N THR A 37 -10.81 12.25 17.67
CA THR A 37 -9.86 11.15 17.36
C THR A 37 -9.40 10.39 18.60
N ALA A 38 -9.42 10.99 19.80
CA ALA A 38 -8.99 10.35 21.05
C ALA A 38 -9.75 9.05 21.38
N HIS A 39 -10.91 8.82 20.77
CA HIS A 39 -11.71 7.60 20.93
C HIS A 39 -11.38 6.51 19.90
N CYS A 40 -10.60 6.84 18.87
CA CYS A 40 -10.05 5.90 17.91
C CYS A 40 -8.68 5.39 18.37
N ARG A 41 -8.58 4.09 18.67
CA ARG A 41 -7.32 3.47 19.10
C ARG A 41 -7.21 2.04 18.62
N VAL A 42 -5.98 1.63 18.30
CA VAL A 42 -5.67 0.21 18.15
C VAL A 42 -5.77 -0.46 19.51
N LEU A 43 -6.46 -1.60 19.55
CA LEU A 43 -6.55 -2.41 20.75
C LEU A 43 -5.38 -3.40 20.73
N GLY A 44 -4.44 -3.23 21.66
CA GLY A 44 -3.40 -4.24 21.93
C GLY A 44 -3.98 -5.45 22.69
N ASN A 45 -3.16 -6.49 22.91
CA ASN A 45 -3.52 -7.74 23.62
C ASN A 45 -3.87 -7.56 25.12
N ARG A 46 -4.83 -6.71 25.50
CA ARG A 46 -5.34 -6.70 26.88
C ARG A 46 -6.82 -7.11 26.93
N PRO A 47 -7.12 -8.32 27.43
CA PRO A 47 -8.48 -8.86 27.61
C PRO A 47 -9.33 -8.17 28.69
N GLY A 48 -9.04 -6.92 29.07
CA GLY A 48 -9.67 -6.27 30.23
C GLY A 48 -10.89 -5.42 29.93
N ASP A 49 -10.98 -4.83 28.73
CA ASP A 49 -12.00 -3.81 28.40
C ASP A 49 -13.09 -4.33 27.45
N LEU A 50 -13.03 -5.61 27.07
CA LEU A 50 -13.95 -6.20 26.11
C LEU A 50 -14.55 -7.48 26.65
N SER A 51 -15.87 -7.63 26.51
CA SER A 51 -16.63 -8.84 26.84
C SER A 51 -16.32 -10.03 25.91
N PHE A 52 -15.16 -10.04 25.27
CA PHE A 52 -14.71 -11.07 24.33
C PHE A 52 -13.48 -11.76 24.92
N THR A 53 -13.59 -13.05 25.24
CA THR A 53 -12.45 -13.90 25.57
C THR A 53 -11.65 -14.18 24.30
N VAL A 54 -10.49 -13.54 24.18
CA VAL A 54 -9.50 -13.81 23.13
C VAL A 54 -8.50 -14.83 23.69
N ASP A 55 -8.94 -16.06 23.93
CA ASP A 55 -8.14 -17.08 24.64
C ASP A 55 -6.96 -17.65 23.82
N ALA A 56 -6.71 -17.18 22.59
CA ALA A 56 -5.71 -17.79 21.71
C ALA A 56 -4.89 -16.81 20.84
N TYR A 57 -5.05 -15.48 20.99
CA TYR A 57 -4.40 -14.52 20.08
C TYR A 57 -3.17 -13.82 20.69
N ASP A 58 -2.38 -14.56 21.47
CA ASP A 58 -1.15 -14.02 22.07
C ASP A 58 0.08 -14.01 21.13
N ALA A 59 -0.05 -14.54 19.90
CA ALA A 59 1.10 -14.71 19.00
C ALA A 59 1.06 -13.93 17.68
N PHE A 60 0.03 -13.12 17.38
CA PHE A 60 -0.15 -12.56 16.04
C PHE A 60 -0.56 -11.07 15.99
N VAL A 61 -0.08 -10.28 16.95
CA VAL A 61 -0.09 -8.81 16.89
C VAL A 61 1.34 -8.31 16.66
N GLU A 62 2.02 -8.84 15.65
CA GLU A 62 3.07 -8.06 15.02
C GLU A 62 2.39 -6.93 14.24
N ARG A 63 3.03 -5.74 14.15
CA ARG A 63 2.59 -4.61 13.29
C ARG A 63 2.34 -4.99 11.81
N ARG A 64 2.65 -6.22 11.43
CA ARG A 64 2.50 -6.85 10.12
C ARG A 64 1.33 -7.81 10.01
N SER A 65 0.52 -7.99 11.05
CA SER A 65 -0.72 -8.76 10.94
C SER A 65 -1.64 -8.12 9.89
N PRO A 66 -2.26 -8.91 9.00
CA PRO A 66 -3.29 -8.43 8.07
C PRO A 66 -4.64 -8.18 8.76
N LEU A 67 -4.73 -8.47 10.06
CA LEU A 67 -5.89 -8.25 10.91
C LEU A 67 -5.53 -7.36 12.10
N LEU A 68 -6.37 -6.36 12.39
CA LEU A 68 -6.17 -5.40 13.47
C LEU A 68 -7.48 -5.17 14.21
N PHE A 69 -7.46 -5.32 15.53
CA PHE A 69 -8.58 -4.88 16.37
C PHE A 69 -8.42 -3.40 16.70
N ALA A 70 -9.50 -2.65 16.55
CA ALA A 70 -9.51 -1.23 16.86
C ALA A 70 -10.83 -0.82 17.50
N GLN A 71 -10.76 0.18 18.35
CA GLN A 71 -11.92 0.94 18.81
C GLN A 71 -12.07 2.16 17.91
N LEU A 72 -13.28 2.43 17.44
CA LEU A 72 -13.63 3.61 16.62
C LEU A 72 -14.79 4.38 17.27
N CYS A 73 -14.94 5.66 16.92
CA CYS A 73 -16.02 6.52 17.43
C CYS A 73 -17.41 5.99 17.05
N SER A 74 -17.59 5.65 15.77
CA SER A 74 -18.89 5.24 15.19
C SER A 74 -18.72 4.34 13.97
N VAL A 75 -19.83 3.75 13.51
CA VAL A 75 -19.87 2.97 12.25
C VAL A 75 -19.58 3.86 11.04
N GLU A 76 -19.98 5.13 11.09
CA GLU A 76 -19.72 6.08 10.00
C GLU A 76 -18.22 6.36 9.84
N VAL A 77 -17.48 6.47 10.95
CA VAL A 77 -16.01 6.56 10.89
C VAL A 77 -15.41 5.33 10.20
N ALA A 78 -15.87 4.12 10.56
CA ALA A 78 -15.41 2.89 9.91
C ALA A 78 -15.67 2.89 8.39
N ARG A 79 -16.85 3.36 7.97
CA ARG A 79 -17.23 3.49 6.55
C ARG A 79 -16.34 4.49 5.81
N LEU A 80 -16.17 5.69 6.38
CA LEU A 80 -15.33 6.73 5.79
C LEU A 80 -13.87 6.30 5.63
N MET A 81 -13.34 5.54 6.60
CA MET A 81 -12.00 4.97 6.51
C MET A 81 -11.89 3.97 5.35
N ALA A 82 -12.82 3.01 5.25
CA ALA A 82 -12.80 1.99 4.20
C ALA A 82 -12.98 2.57 2.79
N GLU A 83 -13.83 3.60 2.64
CA GLU A 83 -14.06 4.30 1.36
C GLU A 83 -12.81 5.02 0.85
N ARG A 84 -11.96 5.52 1.76
CA ARG A 84 -10.74 6.29 1.43
C ARG A 84 -9.46 5.45 1.39
N SER A 85 -9.41 4.36 2.14
CA SER A 85 -8.19 3.59 2.35
C SER A 85 -7.66 2.93 1.09
N VAL A 86 -6.32 2.84 1.02
CA VAL A 86 -5.61 2.05 0.02
C VAL A 86 -5.32 0.64 0.52
N LEU A 87 -5.16 0.41 1.82
CA LEU A 87 -4.73 -0.88 2.38
C LEU A 87 -5.84 -1.64 3.13
N ILE A 88 -6.83 -0.96 3.70
CA ILE A 88 -8.00 -1.59 4.31
C ILE A 88 -8.79 -2.25 3.20
N LYS A 89 -9.07 -3.55 3.37
CA LYS A 89 -9.93 -4.33 2.49
C LYS A 89 -11.38 -4.27 2.98
N SER A 90 -11.59 -4.50 4.27
CA SER A 90 -12.91 -4.42 4.90
C SER A 90 -12.80 -4.10 6.39
N VAL A 91 -13.89 -3.57 6.95
CA VAL A 91 -14.05 -3.36 8.39
C VAL A 91 -15.24 -4.17 8.85
N LEU A 92 -15.03 -5.03 9.84
CA LEU A 92 -16.02 -5.94 10.38
C LEU A 92 -16.36 -5.54 11.81
N LEU A 93 -17.60 -5.80 12.20
CA LEU A 93 -17.98 -5.94 13.59
C LEU A 93 -17.71 -7.39 14.02
N PRO A 94 -16.72 -7.65 14.89
CA PRO A 94 -16.34 -9.01 15.27
C PRO A 94 -17.33 -9.60 16.28
N PHE A 95 -17.68 -10.88 16.09
CA PHE A 95 -18.48 -11.67 17.05
C PHE A 95 -17.68 -12.80 17.68
N VAL A 96 -16.77 -13.42 16.91
CA VAL A 96 -15.84 -14.43 17.41
C VAL A 96 -14.46 -14.14 16.83
N ALA A 97 -13.45 -14.17 17.68
CA ALA A 97 -12.05 -13.98 17.31
C ALA A 97 -11.21 -15.17 17.80
N GLY A 98 -10.29 -15.66 16.96
CA GLY A 98 -9.30 -16.65 17.37
C GLY A 98 -9.89 -18.03 17.71
N ALA A 99 -10.91 -18.51 17.00
CA ALA A 99 -11.28 -19.92 17.07
C ALA A 99 -10.17 -20.77 16.41
N GLY A 100 -9.88 -21.96 16.95
CA GLY A 100 -8.82 -22.83 16.43
C GLY A 100 -9.15 -23.40 15.04
N ASP A 101 -10.43 -23.63 14.78
CA ASP A 101 -10.95 -24.12 13.50
C ASP A 101 -12.41 -23.66 13.28
N ILE A 102 -13.00 -24.11 12.16
CA ILE A 102 -14.36 -23.73 11.76
C ILE A 102 -15.41 -24.39 12.67
N ASP A 103 -15.17 -25.61 13.15
CA ASP A 103 -16.13 -26.34 13.98
C ASP A 103 -16.22 -25.69 15.38
N SER A 104 -15.08 -25.31 15.95
CA SER A 104 -14.96 -24.50 17.17
C SER A 104 -15.58 -23.12 17.00
N LEU A 105 -15.40 -22.49 15.82
CA LEU A 105 -16.07 -21.23 15.50
C LEU A 105 -17.60 -21.41 15.55
N ALA A 106 -18.12 -22.45 14.89
CA ALA A 106 -19.55 -22.70 14.80
C ALA A 106 -20.17 -22.89 16.19
N GLN A 107 -19.52 -23.67 17.06
CA GLN A 107 -19.94 -23.83 18.47
C GLN A 107 -19.99 -22.49 19.22
N LYS A 108 -18.94 -21.66 19.11
CA LYS A 108 -18.90 -20.34 19.73
C LYS A 108 -20.01 -19.42 19.21
N LEU A 109 -20.34 -19.50 17.92
CA LEU A 109 -21.40 -18.69 17.31
C LEU A 109 -22.80 -19.11 17.77
N VAL A 110 -23.06 -20.42 17.91
CA VAL A 110 -24.33 -20.91 18.46
C VAL A 110 -24.54 -20.35 19.87
N LEU A 111 -23.52 -20.48 20.73
CA LEU A 111 -23.55 -19.93 22.08
C LEU A 111 -23.77 -18.41 22.07
N ALA A 112 -23.05 -17.68 21.21
CA ALA A 112 -23.19 -16.22 21.11
C ALA A 112 -24.55 -15.76 20.57
N ALA A 113 -25.24 -16.59 19.78
CA ALA A 113 -26.57 -16.29 19.25
C ALA A 113 -27.68 -16.51 20.29
N GLU A 114 -27.49 -17.47 21.20
CA GLU A 114 -28.41 -17.76 22.31
C GLU A 114 -28.34 -16.71 23.43
N HIS A 115 -27.18 -16.09 23.62
CA HIS A 115 -27.03 -15.00 24.58
C HIS A 115 -27.74 -13.73 24.06
N SER A 116 -28.86 -13.39 24.69
CA SER A 116 -29.71 -12.22 24.40
C SER A 116 -29.09 -10.89 24.86
N GLY A 117 -27.84 -10.64 24.49
CA GLY A 117 -27.24 -9.32 24.63
C GLY A 117 -27.95 -8.32 23.71
N GLU A 118 -28.44 -7.21 24.28
CA GLU A 118 -28.91 -6.07 23.51
C GLU A 118 -27.73 -5.12 23.24
N GLY A 119 -27.47 -4.80 21.98
CA GLY A 119 -26.40 -3.86 21.60
C GLY A 119 -25.79 -4.16 20.24
N LEU A 120 -25.09 -3.16 19.69
CA LEU A 120 -24.48 -3.25 18.37
C LEU A 120 -23.40 -4.35 18.29
N THR A 121 -22.73 -4.70 19.39
CA THR A 121 -21.67 -5.71 19.43
C THR A 121 -22.17 -7.14 19.66
N ALA A 122 -23.47 -7.33 19.87
CA ALA A 122 -24.07 -8.64 20.08
C ALA A 122 -24.41 -9.30 18.73
N LEU A 123 -24.27 -10.62 18.64
CA LEU A 123 -24.64 -11.38 17.44
C LEU A 123 -26.16 -11.44 17.22
N GLY A 124 -26.94 -11.45 18.32
CA GLY A 124 -28.40 -11.61 18.32
C GLY A 124 -29.16 -10.74 17.31
N PRO A 125 -28.95 -9.42 17.26
CA PRO A 125 -29.59 -8.55 16.27
C PRO A 125 -29.32 -8.93 14.81
N TYR A 126 -28.11 -9.42 14.50
CA TYR A 126 -27.68 -9.73 13.14
C TYR A 126 -28.18 -11.08 12.64
N VAL A 127 -28.30 -12.07 13.52
CA VAL A 127 -28.89 -13.38 13.15
C VAL A 127 -30.40 -13.27 12.91
N ARG A 128 -31.04 -12.16 13.33
CA ARG A 128 -32.44 -11.84 13.05
C ARG A 128 -32.66 -11.08 11.73
N SER A 129 -31.60 -10.74 11.00
CA SER A 129 -31.72 -10.10 9.69
C SER A 129 -32.55 -10.96 8.74
N PRO A 130 -33.42 -10.35 7.89
CA PRO A 130 -34.32 -11.10 7.00
C PRO A 130 -33.58 -11.90 5.93
N THR A 131 -32.46 -11.37 5.44
CA THR A 131 -31.57 -11.98 4.45
C THR A 131 -30.12 -11.91 4.91
N PHE A 132 -29.35 -12.97 4.66
CA PHE A 132 -27.94 -13.02 5.01
C PHE A 132 -27.12 -13.90 4.06
N ARG A 133 -25.79 -13.75 4.09
CA ARG A 133 -24.86 -14.69 3.45
C ARG A 133 -23.54 -14.81 4.20
N TYR A 134 -22.87 -15.95 4.00
CA TYR A 134 -21.51 -16.18 4.47
C TYR A 134 -20.50 -15.99 3.34
N GLU A 135 -19.43 -15.24 3.63
CA GLU A 135 -18.27 -15.10 2.77
C GLU A 135 -17.03 -15.61 3.48
N VAL A 136 -16.46 -16.70 2.96
CA VAL A 136 -15.27 -17.35 3.52
C VAL A 136 -14.03 -16.92 2.75
N GLU A 137 -13.05 -16.39 3.49
CA GLU A 137 -11.76 -15.98 2.97
C GLU A 137 -10.61 -16.53 3.81
N SER A 138 -9.50 -16.77 3.13
CA SER A 138 -8.24 -17.11 3.76
C SER A 138 -7.22 -16.00 3.53
N ILE A 139 -6.37 -15.80 4.53
CA ILE A 139 -5.20 -14.91 4.45
C ILE A 139 -3.95 -15.80 4.42
N GLU A 140 -2.93 -15.40 3.64
CA GLU A 140 -1.70 -16.16 3.33
C GLU A 140 -1.88 -17.51 2.59
N ARG A 141 -3.13 -17.92 2.35
CA ARG A 141 -3.48 -19.11 1.55
C ARG A 141 -4.60 -18.78 0.57
N LYS A 142 -4.71 -19.56 -0.52
CA LYS A 142 -5.90 -19.56 -1.39
C LYS A 142 -6.77 -20.78 -1.08
N LEU A 143 -8.04 -20.55 -0.78
CA LEU A 143 -9.05 -21.60 -0.69
C LEU A 143 -9.68 -21.88 -2.06
N THR A 144 -9.95 -23.15 -2.32
CA THR A 144 -10.77 -23.65 -3.42
C THR A 144 -12.25 -23.36 -3.18
N SER A 145 -13.06 -23.48 -4.23
CA SER A 145 -14.52 -23.32 -4.13
C SER A 145 -15.13 -24.35 -3.17
N ASP A 146 -14.63 -25.58 -3.20
CA ASP A 146 -15.18 -26.67 -2.40
C ASP A 146 -14.80 -26.53 -0.91
N GLU A 147 -13.58 -26.09 -0.60
CA GLU A 147 -13.19 -25.74 0.77
C GLU A 147 -14.08 -24.62 1.35
N LYS A 148 -14.39 -23.61 0.54
CA LYS A 148 -15.30 -22.52 0.97
C LYS A 148 -16.72 -23.05 1.23
N LYS A 149 -17.25 -23.91 0.35
CA LYS A 149 -18.57 -24.52 0.54
C LYS A 149 -18.60 -25.39 1.80
N ALA A 150 -17.57 -26.21 2.01
CA ALA A 150 -17.45 -27.06 3.19
C ALA A 150 -17.34 -26.24 4.50
N ALA A 151 -16.72 -25.07 4.43
CA ALA A 151 -16.69 -24.12 5.55
C ALA A 151 -18.09 -23.55 5.84
N VAL A 152 -18.82 -23.11 4.81
CA VAL A 152 -20.18 -22.58 4.96
C VAL A 152 -21.16 -23.65 5.47
N GLN A 153 -21.02 -24.90 5.01
CA GLN A 153 -21.85 -26.02 5.48
C GLN A 153 -21.74 -26.25 7.00
N ARG A 154 -20.53 -26.13 7.56
CA ARG A 154 -20.30 -26.24 9.01
C ARG A 154 -20.99 -25.14 9.82
N LEU A 155 -21.29 -24.00 9.19
CA LEU A 155 -21.93 -22.85 9.85
C LEU A 155 -23.46 -22.90 9.79
N GLN A 156 -24.06 -23.93 9.16
CA GLN A 156 -25.51 -24.08 9.10
C GLN A 156 -26.17 -24.34 10.47
N CYS A 157 -25.39 -24.72 11.49
CA CYS A 157 -25.89 -24.87 12.85
C CYS A 157 -26.14 -23.53 13.57
N VAL A 158 -25.63 -22.41 13.05
CA VAL A 158 -25.85 -21.08 13.63
C VAL A 158 -27.31 -20.67 13.41
N PRO A 159 -28.07 -20.30 14.46
CA PRO A 159 -29.52 -20.10 14.36
C PRO A 159 -29.88 -18.74 13.75
N HIS A 160 -29.82 -18.65 12.42
CA HIS A 160 -30.31 -17.49 11.67
C HIS A 160 -31.83 -17.56 11.47
N ALA A 161 -32.53 -16.46 11.70
CA ALA A 161 -33.97 -16.33 11.42
C ALA A 161 -34.27 -16.02 9.95
N GLY A 162 -33.32 -15.35 9.28
CA GLY A 162 -33.43 -14.97 7.87
C GLY A 162 -33.16 -16.10 6.88
N LYS A 163 -33.36 -15.82 5.60
CA LYS A 163 -33.02 -16.73 4.49
C LYS A 163 -31.63 -16.40 3.92
N VAL A 164 -30.97 -17.42 3.40
CA VAL A 164 -29.72 -17.21 2.66
C VAL A 164 -30.03 -16.56 1.32
N ASP A 165 -29.42 -15.39 1.06
CA ASP A 165 -29.54 -14.68 -0.21
C ASP A 165 -28.16 -14.22 -0.70
N LEU A 166 -27.76 -14.70 -1.88
CA LEU A 166 -26.46 -14.40 -2.49
C LEU A 166 -26.52 -13.20 -3.45
N GLU A 167 -27.72 -12.79 -3.86
CA GLU A 167 -27.95 -11.78 -4.89
C GLU A 167 -28.42 -10.45 -4.28
N ASP A 168 -29.14 -10.51 -3.16
CA ASP A 168 -29.59 -9.31 -2.42
C ASP A 168 -28.39 -8.47 -1.97
N PRO A 169 -28.26 -7.21 -2.44
CA PRO A 169 -27.19 -6.31 -2.02
C PRO A 169 -27.34 -5.82 -0.58
N GLU A 170 -28.55 -5.89 -0.01
CA GLU A 170 -28.85 -5.46 1.36
C GLU A 170 -28.74 -6.60 2.38
N ALA A 171 -28.47 -7.83 1.92
CA ALA A 171 -28.28 -8.98 2.79
C ALA A 171 -27.13 -8.76 3.78
N THR A 172 -27.33 -9.15 5.04
CA THR A 172 -26.26 -9.09 6.04
C THR A 172 -25.12 -10.03 5.64
N VAL A 173 -23.94 -9.47 5.44
CA VAL A 173 -22.75 -10.25 5.05
C VAL A 173 -21.96 -10.64 6.29
N PHE A 174 -21.95 -11.92 6.60
CA PHE A 174 -21.06 -12.51 7.61
C PHE A 174 -19.77 -12.97 6.94
N ARG A 175 -18.64 -12.44 7.40
CA ARG A 175 -17.32 -12.80 6.88
C ARG A 175 -16.62 -13.74 7.86
N VAL A 176 -16.07 -14.82 7.31
CA VAL A 176 -15.20 -15.75 8.03
C VAL A 176 -13.79 -15.62 7.47
N LEU A 177 -12.83 -15.25 8.32
CA LEU A 177 -11.43 -15.04 7.95
C LEU A 177 -10.58 -16.14 8.57
N LEU A 178 -9.93 -16.95 7.73
CA LEU A 178 -8.98 -17.98 8.12
C LEU A 178 -7.57 -17.43 7.98
N LEU A 179 -6.94 -17.11 9.11
CA LEU A 179 -5.57 -16.64 9.16
C LEU A 179 -4.60 -17.82 9.16
N HIS A 180 -3.68 -17.83 8.21
CA HIS A 180 -2.61 -18.83 8.17
C HIS A 180 -1.25 -18.15 8.38
N ASP A 181 -0.28 -18.91 8.90
CA ASP A 181 1.09 -18.45 9.03
C ASP A 181 1.89 -18.67 7.72
N SER A 182 3.20 -18.38 7.78
CA SER A 182 4.11 -18.57 6.65
C SER A 182 4.30 -20.04 6.23
N LYS A 183 4.04 -20.99 7.14
CA LYS A 183 4.05 -22.44 6.87
C LYS A 183 2.72 -22.93 6.31
N ARG A 184 1.71 -22.05 6.27
CA ARG A 184 0.32 -22.30 5.85
C ARG A 184 -0.49 -23.11 6.85
N ASP A 185 -0.05 -23.12 8.11
CA ASP A 185 -0.81 -23.70 9.21
C ASP A 185 -1.89 -22.69 9.64
N LEU A 186 -3.06 -23.20 10.02
CA LEU A 186 -4.17 -22.35 10.49
C LEU A 186 -3.82 -21.80 11.88
N VAL A 187 -3.74 -20.47 11.98
CA VAL A 187 -3.43 -19.76 13.23
C VAL A 187 -4.71 -19.40 13.97
N GLY A 188 -5.76 -19.04 13.24
CA GLY A 188 -7.03 -18.71 13.85
C GLY A 188 -8.12 -18.37 12.85
N VAL A 189 -9.35 -18.50 13.31
CA VAL A 189 -10.56 -18.19 12.56
C VAL A 189 -11.31 -17.04 13.24
N PHE A 190 -11.69 -16.05 12.43
CA PHE A 190 -12.42 -14.85 12.85
C PHE A 190 -13.76 -14.80 12.15
N HIS A 191 -14.75 -14.27 12.85
CA HIS A 191 -16.10 -14.07 12.33
C HIS A 191 -16.64 -12.70 12.72
N GLY A 192 -17.28 -12.04 11.77
CA GLY A 192 -17.95 -10.76 12.01
C GLY A 192 -18.92 -10.38 10.89
N ALA A 193 -19.81 -9.43 11.19
CA ALA A 193 -20.63 -8.78 10.17
C ALA A 193 -19.80 -7.71 9.47
N VAL A 194 -19.89 -7.63 8.14
CA VAL A 194 -19.18 -6.60 7.36
C VAL A 194 -19.89 -5.26 7.55
N LEU A 195 -19.19 -4.28 8.14
CA LEU A 195 -19.69 -2.90 8.28
C LEU A 195 -19.41 -2.09 7.02
N SER A 196 -18.23 -2.30 6.42
CA SER A 196 -17.83 -1.60 5.20
C SER A 196 -16.80 -2.40 4.42
N GLU A 197 -16.87 -2.30 3.10
CA GLU A 197 -15.86 -2.83 2.19
C GLU A 197 -15.20 -1.69 1.41
N SER A 198 -13.89 -1.80 1.24
CA SER A 198 -13.15 -0.82 0.47
C SER A 198 -13.47 -0.93 -1.02
N ARG A 199 -13.64 0.23 -1.66
CA ARG A 199 -13.76 0.35 -3.12
C ARG A 199 -12.40 0.47 -3.80
N ARG A 200 -11.34 -0.03 -3.15
CA ARG A 200 -9.95 0.22 -3.57
C ARG A 200 -9.64 -0.08 -5.02
N ASN A 201 -10.13 -1.22 -5.50
CA ASN A 201 -9.81 -1.69 -6.85
C ASN A 201 -10.41 -0.75 -7.90
N LEU A 202 -11.62 -0.24 -7.68
CA LEU A 202 -12.27 0.69 -8.60
C LEU A 202 -11.48 2.00 -8.68
N PHE A 203 -11.07 2.57 -7.55
CA PHE A 203 -10.31 3.82 -7.57
C PHE A 203 -8.87 3.62 -8.10
N LEU A 204 -8.19 2.54 -7.74
CA LEU A 204 -6.83 2.27 -8.23
C LEU A 204 -6.80 1.98 -9.74
N ASP A 205 -7.82 1.31 -10.26
CA ASP A 205 -7.98 1.09 -11.69
C ASP A 205 -8.17 2.42 -12.45
N ARG A 206 -8.93 3.37 -11.87
CA ARG A 206 -9.10 4.72 -12.44
C ARG A 206 -7.76 5.40 -12.66
N PHE A 207 -6.88 5.38 -11.65
CA PHE A 207 -5.62 6.12 -11.68
C PHE A 207 -4.44 5.32 -12.22
N SER A 208 -4.68 4.09 -12.69
CA SER A 208 -3.66 3.18 -13.20
C SER A 208 -2.71 3.86 -14.19
N LEU A 209 -1.40 3.61 -14.03
CA LEU A 209 -0.39 4.14 -14.96
C LEU A 209 -0.58 3.62 -16.39
N LYS A 210 -1.27 2.49 -16.57
CA LYS A 210 -1.63 1.96 -17.90
C LYS A 210 -2.70 2.79 -18.60
N ALA A 211 -3.43 3.62 -17.86
CA ALA A 211 -4.46 4.53 -18.36
C ALA A 211 -3.96 5.98 -18.43
N ARG A 212 -2.80 6.28 -17.84
CA ARG A 212 -2.28 7.64 -17.72
C ARG A 212 -1.64 8.10 -19.04
N ARG A 213 -2.12 9.22 -19.57
CA ARG A 213 -1.69 9.79 -20.85
C ARG A 213 -0.20 10.12 -20.83
N TYR A 214 0.25 10.86 -19.81
CA TYR A 214 1.64 11.27 -19.67
C TYR A 214 2.30 10.62 -18.46
N ILE A 215 3.37 9.85 -18.70
CA ILE A 215 4.17 9.20 -17.66
C ILE A 215 5.65 9.58 -17.84
N GLY A 216 6.32 9.84 -16.72
CA GLY A 216 7.77 9.98 -16.63
C GLY A 216 8.44 8.63 -16.35
N THR A 217 9.77 8.62 -16.42
CA THR A 217 10.65 7.46 -16.20
C THR A 217 10.50 6.81 -14.83
N THR A 218 10.09 7.58 -13.83
CA THR A 218 10.04 7.22 -12.40
C THR A 218 8.64 7.43 -11.81
N SER A 219 7.59 7.46 -12.65
CA SER A 219 6.21 7.71 -12.20
C SER A 219 5.77 6.72 -11.12
N MET A 220 5.44 7.24 -9.95
CA MET A 220 5.00 6.44 -8.81
C MET A 220 3.62 5.78 -9.07
N PRO A 221 3.44 4.50 -8.71
CA PRO A 221 2.14 3.84 -8.80
C PRO A 221 1.07 4.51 -7.92
N PRO A 222 -0.22 4.52 -8.33
CA PRO A 222 -1.30 5.16 -7.60
C PRO A 222 -1.44 4.69 -6.15
N GLU A 223 -1.21 3.40 -5.90
CA GLU A 223 -1.29 2.84 -4.55
C GLU A 223 -0.40 3.60 -3.56
N LEU A 224 0.83 3.95 -3.96
CA LEU A 224 1.74 4.69 -3.09
C LEU A 224 1.41 6.18 -3.04
N THR A 225 0.98 6.79 -4.14
CA THR A 225 0.67 8.23 -4.13
C THR A 225 -0.59 8.54 -3.32
N PHE A 226 -1.61 7.67 -3.37
CA PHE A 226 -2.80 7.78 -2.51
C PHE A 226 -2.48 7.50 -1.05
N LEU A 227 -1.61 6.52 -0.77
CA LEU A 227 -1.12 6.26 0.57
C LEU A 227 -0.39 7.48 1.13
N MET A 228 0.52 8.10 0.38
CA MET A 228 1.21 9.33 0.79
C MET A 228 0.23 10.47 1.08
N ALA A 229 -0.81 10.64 0.25
CA ALA A 229 -1.84 11.65 0.48
C ALA A 229 -2.69 11.37 1.74
N ASN A 230 -2.93 10.10 2.08
CA ASN A 230 -3.55 9.70 3.34
C ASN A 230 -2.64 10.01 4.53
N LEU A 231 -1.36 9.63 4.47
CA LEU A 231 -0.38 9.88 5.54
C LEU A 231 -0.11 11.38 5.78
N ALA A 232 -0.22 12.19 4.73
CA ALA A 232 -0.15 13.65 4.82
C ALA A 232 -1.46 14.29 5.32
N ARG A 233 -2.49 13.48 5.59
CA ARG A 233 -3.84 13.90 6.02
C ARG A 233 -4.48 14.92 5.09
N ILE A 234 -4.24 14.80 3.78
CA ILE A 234 -4.73 15.76 2.79
C ILE A 234 -6.26 15.74 2.73
N ARG A 235 -6.85 16.92 2.88
CA ARG A 235 -8.29 17.18 2.86
C ARG A 235 -8.65 18.15 1.74
N LYS A 236 -9.96 18.34 1.59
CA LYS A 236 -10.52 19.31 0.65
C LYS A 236 -10.10 20.71 1.07
N ASN A 237 -9.68 21.53 0.09
CA ASN A 237 -9.19 22.90 0.23
C ASN A 237 -7.78 23.05 0.81
N ASP A 238 -7.10 21.96 1.15
CA ASP A 238 -5.69 22.03 1.55
C ASP A 238 -4.83 22.61 0.42
N LEU A 239 -3.82 23.40 0.77
CA LEU A 239 -2.78 23.83 -0.14
C LEU A 239 -1.59 22.87 -0.05
N VAL A 240 -1.39 22.09 -1.12
CA VAL A 240 -0.43 20.99 -1.18
C VAL A 240 0.66 21.28 -2.20
N VAL A 241 1.92 21.14 -1.78
CA VAL A 241 3.09 21.32 -2.65
C VAL A 241 3.85 20.02 -2.84
N ASP A 242 4.29 19.77 -4.08
CA ASP A 242 5.35 18.82 -4.38
C ASP A 242 6.54 19.55 -5.02
N PRO A 243 7.67 19.71 -4.31
CA PRO A 243 8.85 20.39 -4.82
C PRO A 243 9.61 19.62 -5.92
N PHE A 244 9.25 18.36 -6.16
CA PHE A 244 9.85 17.45 -7.14
C PHE A 244 8.75 16.71 -7.91
N ALA A 245 7.79 17.48 -8.43
CA ALA A 245 6.51 16.97 -8.91
C ALA A 245 6.60 15.98 -10.07
N GLY A 246 7.66 16.04 -10.89
CA GLY A 246 7.80 15.23 -12.09
C GLY A 246 6.55 15.34 -12.97
N THR A 247 5.87 14.20 -13.18
CA THR A 247 4.62 14.16 -13.98
C THR A 247 3.33 14.39 -13.18
N GLY A 248 3.45 14.74 -11.89
CA GLY A 248 2.36 15.16 -11.01
C GLY A 248 1.62 14.01 -10.33
N ALA A 249 2.22 12.83 -10.15
CA ALA A 249 1.52 11.65 -9.64
C ALA A 249 0.97 11.81 -8.20
N THR A 250 1.79 12.38 -7.33
CA THR A 250 1.46 12.75 -5.93
C THR A 250 0.38 13.83 -5.89
N LEU A 251 0.58 14.92 -6.61
CA LEU A 251 -0.36 16.03 -6.73
C LEU A 251 -1.71 15.60 -7.31
N LEU A 252 -1.73 14.65 -8.25
CA LEU A 252 -2.97 14.10 -8.79
C LEU A 252 -3.81 13.43 -7.69
N SER A 253 -3.16 12.74 -6.75
CA SER A 253 -3.83 12.08 -5.61
C SER A 253 -4.34 13.12 -4.61
N ALA A 254 -3.57 14.18 -4.38
CA ALA A 254 -4.00 15.32 -3.55
C ALA A 254 -5.21 16.05 -4.15
N ALA A 255 -5.16 16.36 -5.45
CA ALA A 255 -6.26 17.00 -6.19
C ALA A 255 -7.53 16.13 -6.19
N PHE A 256 -7.39 14.80 -6.28
CA PHE A 256 -8.52 13.88 -6.13
C PHE A 256 -9.22 14.02 -4.77
N PHE A 257 -8.47 14.27 -3.70
CA PHE A 257 -9.04 14.54 -2.38
C PHE A 257 -9.52 16.00 -2.19
N GLY A 258 -9.49 16.80 -3.25
CA GLY A 258 -10.02 18.16 -3.29
C GLY A 258 -9.03 19.24 -2.85
N ALA A 259 -7.73 18.94 -2.79
CA ALA A 259 -6.70 19.92 -2.48
C ALA A 259 -6.38 20.84 -3.68
N SER A 260 -5.98 22.07 -3.38
CA SER A 260 -5.32 22.95 -4.34
C SER A 260 -3.84 22.58 -4.40
N THR A 261 -3.30 22.37 -5.60
CA THR A 261 -1.99 21.71 -5.76
C THR A 261 -1.01 22.56 -6.54
N MET A 262 0.24 22.53 -6.11
CA MET A 262 1.35 23.22 -6.77
C MET A 262 2.57 22.32 -6.89
N GLY A 263 3.13 22.25 -8.10
CA GLY A 263 4.24 21.38 -8.45
C GLY A 263 5.45 22.12 -8.99
N PHE A 264 6.62 21.69 -8.54
CA PHE A 264 7.88 22.23 -9.01
C PHE A 264 8.77 21.13 -9.56
N ASP A 265 9.54 21.47 -10.58
CA ASP A 265 10.60 20.60 -11.08
C ASP A 265 11.74 21.42 -11.69
N MET A 266 12.97 20.95 -11.55
CA MET A 266 14.12 21.60 -12.17
C MET A 266 14.10 21.40 -13.71
N ASP A 267 13.59 20.25 -14.16
CA ASP A 267 13.44 19.94 -15.58
C ASP A 267 12.06 20.38 -16.11
N GLY A 268 12.03 21.59 -16.67
CA GLY A 268 10.82 22.13 -17.29
C GLY A 268 10.29 21.31 -18.47
N ARG A 269 11.04 20.35 -19.03
CA ARG A 269 10.50 19.43 -20.04
C ARG A 269 9.47 18.48 -19.43
N VAL A 270 9.69 18.04 -18.19
CA VAL A 270 8.77 17.14 -17.50
C VAL A 270 7.44 17.86 -17.22
N LEU A 271 7.50 19.13 -16.84
CA LEU A 271 6.29 19.95 -16.63
C LEU A 271 5.56 20.30 -17.93
N ARG A 272 6.28 20.50 -19.05
CA ARG A 272 5.64 20.79 -20.35
C ARG A 272 4.97 19.58 -20.97
N GLY A 273 5.49 18.37 -20.74
CA GLY A 273 4.99 17.15 -21.34
C GLY A 273 5.97 16.49 -22.31
N GLY A 274 5.66 15.25 -22.68
CA GLY A 274 6.47 14.45 -23.59
C GLY A 274 6.06 14.66 -25.04
N ALA A 275 7.04 14.87 -25.93
CA ALA A 275 6.79 14.86 -27.37
C ALA A 275 6.36 13.45 -27.82
N ILE A 276 5.18 13.32 -28.41
CA ILE A 276 4.66 12.06 -28.94
C ILE A 276 5.13 11.94 -30.39
N VAL A 277 6.32 11.38 -30.57
CA VAL A 277 6.95 11.24 -31.89
C VAL A 277 7.02 9.76 -32.26
N GLY A 278 6.60 9.44 -33.49
CA GLY A 278 6.63 8.08 -34.05
C GLY A 278 5.34 7.28 -33.85
N ALA A 279 5.12 6.32 -34.74
CA ALA A 279 3.90 5.50 -34.77
C ALA A 279 3.69 4.69 -33.48
N GLN A 280 4.77 4.14 -32.91
CA GLN A 280 4.72 3.35 -31.68
C GLN A 280 4.27 4.18 -30.48
N ALA A 281 4.76 5.42 -30.34
CA ALA A 281 4.35 6.31 -29.25
C ALA A 281 2.87 6.72 -29.38
N LYS A 282 2.40 6.97 -30.60
CA LYS A 282 0.99 7.24 -30.91
C LYS A 282 0.10 6.03 -30.58
N GLN A 283 0.52 4.83 -30.96
CA GLN A 283 -0.21 3.60 -30.64
C GLN A 283 -0.28 3.38 -29.12
N ALA A 284 0.84 3.50 -28.40
CA ALA A 284 0.86 3.35 -26.95
C ALA A 284 -0.05 4.37 -26.25
N LEU A 285 -0.12 5.60 -26.76
CA LEU A 285 -1.06 6.62 -26.27
C LEU A 285 -2.51 6.20 -26.49
N ALA A 286 -2.86 5.76 -27.70
CA ALA A 286 -4.21 5.31 -28.03
C ALA A 286 -4.65 4.12 -27.16
N GLU A 287 -3.75 3.16 -26.90
CA GLU A 287 -4.00 2.04 -25.99
C GLU A 287 -4.28 2.49 -24.55
N ARG A 288 -3.54 3.49 -24.06
CA ARG A 288 -3.75 4.07 -22.71
C ARG A 288 -5.08 4.81 -22.61
N VAL A 289 -5.40 5.63 -23.62
CA VAL A 289 -6.67 6.35 -23.74
C VAL A 289 -7.85 5.36 -23.75
N ALA A 290 -7.77 4.30 -24.55
CA ALA A 290 -8.78 3.25 -24.59
C ALA A 290 -8.89 2.50 -23.25
N THR A 291 -7.77 2.25 -22.57
CA THR A 291 -7.75 1.63 -21.24
C THR A 291 -8.44 2.52 -20.21
N ARG A 292 -8.19 3.84 -20.27
CA ARG A 292 -8.86 4.82 -19.42
C ARG A 292 -10.36 4.86 -19.66
N ALA A 293 -10.79 4.96 -20.92
CA ALA A 293 -12.20 5.01 -21.27
C ALA A 293 -12.98 3.82 -20.67
N LYS A 294 -12.40 2.62 -20.74
CA LYS A 294 -12.96 1.42 -20.11
C LYS A 294 -13.02 1.51 -18.58
N ALA A 295 -11.99 2.07 -17.93
CA ALA A 295 -11.97 2.27 -16.49
C ALA A 295 -13.04 3.28 -16.05
N LEU A 296 -13.15 4.43 -16.73
CA LEU A 296 -14.16 5.46 -16.45
C LEU A 296 -15.58 4.95 -16.70
N GLN A 297 -15.80 4.17 -17.75
CA GLN A 297 -17.09 3.55 -18.05
C GLN A 297 -17.56 2.62 -16.92
N ARG A 298 -16.65 1.79 -16.38
CA ARG A 298 -16.96 0.91 -15.23
C ARG A 298 -17.36 1.69 -13.97
N MET A 299 -16.97 2.96 -13.88
CA MET A 299 -17.28 3.85 -12.76
C MET A 299 -18.48 4.76 -13.04
N GLY A 300 -19.15 4.63 -14.19
CA GLY A 300 -20.30 5.47 -14.56
C GLY A 300 -19.93 6.92 -14.91
N VAL A 301 -18.65 7.21 -15.16
CA VAL A 301 -18.19 8.56 -15.54
C VAL A 301 -18.25 8.68 -17.06
N LYS A 302 -19.04 9.65 -17.58
CA LYS A 302 -19.07 9.97 -19.02
C LYS A 302 -17.73 10.60 -19.42
N GLY A 303 -17.02 9.98 -20.36
CA GLY A 303 -15.76 10.51 -20.90
C GLY A 303 -16.01 11.58 -21.96
N GLU A 304 -15.14 12.60 -21.98
CA GLU A 304 -15.04 13.54 -23.10
C GLU A 304 -14.25 12.92 -24.27
N SER A 305 -14.43 13.45 -25.48
CA SER A 305 -13.73 12.98 -26.68
C SER A 305 -12.21 13.19 -26.55
N ASP A 306 -11.46 12.09 -26.61
CA ASP A 306 -10.13 11.98 -26.00
C ASP A 306 -8.95 12.07 -27.01
N GLU A 307 -9.25 12.13 -28.32
CA GLU A 307 -8.32 11.75 -29.40
C GLU A 307 -7.33 12.85 -29.86
N ALA A 308 -7.45 14.08 -29.36
CA ALA A 308 -6.58 15.20 -29.79
C ALA A 308 -5.79 15.92 -28.66
N LEU A 309 -5.91 15.48 -27.40
CA LEU A 309 -5.33 16.21 -26.27
C LEU A 309 -3.82 15.91 -26.07
N PRO A 310 -2.99 16.90 -25.71
CA PRO A 310 -1.55 16.72 -25.62
C PRO A 310 -1.14 15.93 -24.36
N ALA A 311 -0.08 15.13 -24.44
CA ALA A 311 0.46 14.40 -23.28
C ALA A 311 1.32 15.32 -22.40
N THR A 312 0.66 16.11 -21.55
CA THR A 312 1.28 17.11 -20.68
C THR A 312 1.04 16.85 -19.20
N PHE A 313 1.83 17.48 -18.34
CA PHE A 313 1.59 17.52 -16.90
C PHE A 313 0.17 17.98 -16.57
N ARG A 314 -0.28 19.08 -17.19
CA ARG A 314 -1.64 19.62 -16.99
C ARG A 314 -2.71 18.62 -17.40
N GLN A 315 -2.52 17.96 -18.55
CA GLN A 315 -3.50 17.04 -19.08
C GLN A 315 -3.71 15.83 -18.18
N ASN A 316 -2.69 15.40 -17.42
CA ASN A 316 -2.85 14.33 -16.43
C ASN A 316 -3.91 14.62 -15.37
N PHE A 317 -4.28 15.88 -15.10
CA PHE A 317 -5.34 16.23 -14.14
C PHE A 317 -6.69 16.34 -14.83
N VAL A 318 -6.71 17.07 -15.96
CA VAL A 318 -7.91 17.30 -16.78
C VAL A 318 -8.53 15.97 -17.23
N ASP A 319 -7.69 15.01 -17.60
CA ASP A 319 -8.08 13.64 -17.98
C ASP A 319 -8.92 12.90 -16.93
N TYR A 320 -8.87 13.31 -15.67
CA TYR A 320 -9.65 12.74 -14.58
C TYR A 320 -10.74 13.68 -14.05
N GLY A 321 -10.97 14.83 -14.71
CA GLY A 321 -11.89 15.86 -14.26
C GLY A 321 -11.43 16.59 -13.00
N LEU A 322 -10.11 16.66 -12.77
CA LEU A 322 -9.52 17.28 -11.59
C LEU A 322 -8.96 18.67 -11.92
N PRO A 323 -8.99 19.62 -10.96
CA PRO A 323 -8.26 20.88 -11.10
C PRO A 323 -6.79 20.59 -11.40
N ALA A 324 -6.26 21.23 -12.44
CA ALA A 324 -4.85 21.09 -12.76
C ALA A 324 -4.00 21.80 -11.71
N ALA A 325 -2.92 21.14 -11.28
CA ALA A 325 -1.94 21.76 -10.40
C ALA A 325 -1.25 22.94 -11.10
N ASP A 326 -1.02 24.01 -10.34
CA ASP A 326 -0.11 25.08 -10.76
C ASP A 326 1.30 24.51 -10.84
N ALA A 327 2.03 24.80 -11.91
CA ALA A 327 3.35 24.22 -12.12
C ALA A 327 4.37 25.28 -12.56
N ALA A 328 5.54 25.26 -11.93
CA ALA A 328 6.63 26.14 -12.31
C ALA A 328 7.97 25.42 -12.33
N ARG A 329 8.84 25.80 -13.26
CA ARG A 329 10.22 25.32 -13.28
C ARG A 329 10.98 25.99 -12.14
N LEU A 330 11.43 25.20 -11.17
CA LEU A 330 12.16 25.69 -10.01
C LEU A 330 13.19 24.65 -9.58
N ASN A 331 14.41 25.09 -9.31
CA ASN A 331 15.36 24.25 -8.57
C ASN A 331 15.03 24.41 -7.07
N PHE A 332 14.75 23.29 -6.39
CA PHE A 332 14.31 23.34 -4.99
C PHE A 332 15.30 24.03 -4.04
N SER A 333 16.60 24.09 -4.36
CA SER A 333 17.61 24.77 -3.52
C SER A 333 17.39 26.29 -3.38
N VAL A 334 16.51 26.88 -4.19
CA VAL A 334 16.11 28.29 -4.07
C VAL A 334 14.66 28.46 -3.57
N ALA A 335 14.01 27.40 -3.08
CA ALA A 335 12.61 27.43 -2.65
C ALA A 335 12.34 28.48 -1.56
N CYS A 336 13.15 28.54 -0.51
CA CYS A 336 12.98 29.57 0.54
C CYS A 336 13.05 31.00 -0.02
N ARG A 337 13.91 31.25 -1.02
CA ARG A 337 14.00 32.56 -1.69
C ARG A 337 12.79 32.82 -2.59
N ALA A 338 12.37 31.82 -3.36
CA ALA A 338 11.21 31.93 -4.25
C ALA A 338 9.91 32.20 -3.47
N PHE A 339 9.79 31.62 -2.28
CA PHE A 339 8.65 31.80 -1.38
C PHE A 339 8.86 32.86 -0.30
N ALA A 340 9.96 33.62 -0.33
CA ALA A 340 10.28 34.61 0.69
C ALA A 340 9.14 35.61 0.96
N PRO A 341 8.40 36.13 -0.06
CA PRO A 341 7.26 37.01 0.19
C PRO A 341 6.13 36.33 0.99
N ALA A 342 5.82 35.07 0.68
CA ALA A 342 4.78 34.30 1.38
C ALA A 342 5.24 33.96 2.81
N ILE A 343 6.48 33.49 2.97
CA ILE A 343 7.09 33.17 4.26
C ILE A 343 7.11 34.41 5.17
N ALA A 344 7.51 35.57 4.65
CA ALA A 344 7.53 36.83 5.37
C ALA A 344 6.13 37.31 5.75
N ARG A 345 5.17 37.27 4.81
CA ARG A 345 3.76 37.63 5.06
C ARG A 345 3.16 36.81 6.19
N HIS A 346 3.48 35.52 6.25
CA HIS A 346 3.00 34.60 7.27
C HIS A 346 3.90 34.51 8.51
N ARG A 347 4.98 35.31 8.59
CA ARG A 347 5.92 35.35 9.72
C ARG A 347 6.43 33.95 10.14
N ASN A 348 6.80 33.12 9.16
CA ASN A 348 7.26 31.72 9.36
C ASN A 348 6.22 30.78 10.00
N ARG A 349 4.96 31.20 10.13
CA ARG A 349 3.86 30.34 10.63
C ARG A 349 3.34 29.35 9.60
N GLY A 350 3.80 29.47 8.36
CA GLY A 350 3.39 28.67 7.23
C GLY A 350 2.11 29.14 6.55
N PHE A 351 1.93 28.61 5.35
CA PHE A 351 0.81 28.86 4.44
C PHE A 351 0.41 27.59 3.66
N LEU A 352 1.14 26.48 3.85
CA LEU A 352 0.89 25.18 3.25
C LEU A 352 0.32 24.22 4.30
N ASP A 353 -0.65 23.39 3.89
CA ASP A 353 -1.22 22.35 4.76
C ASP A 353 -0.41 21.06 4.69
N ALA A 354 0.12 20.73 3.51
CA ALA A 354 0.98 19.56 3.34
C ALA A 354 2.06 19.75 2.25
N ILE A 355 3.18 19.06 2.45
CA ILE A 355 4.23 18.85 1.46
C ILE A 355 4.37 17.35 1.25
N VAL A 356 4.18 16.89 0.01
CA VAL A 356 4.29 15.48 -0.37
C VAL A 356 5.29 15.35 -1.50
N SER A 357 6.28 14.45 -1.39
CA SER A 357 7.30 14.37 -2.44
C SER A 357 8.06 13.05 -2.54
N ASP A 358 8.59 12.77 -3.72
CA ASP A 358 9.57 11.72 -3.98
C ASP A 358 10.85 12.35 -4.56
N PRO A 359 11.74 12.89 -3.69
CA PRO A 359 12.90 13.63 -4.16
C PRO A 359 13.86 12.77 -4.98
N PRO A 360 14.68 13.38 -5.87
CA PRO A 360 15.62 12.62 -6.71
C PRO A 360 16.66 11.90 -5.86
N TYR A 361 16.90 10.61 -6.12
CA TYR A 361 17.85 9.77 -5.37
C TYR A 361 19.31 9.81 -5.87
N GLY A 362 19.65 10.65 -6.87
CA GLY A 362 20.99 10.70 -7.44
C GLY A 362 21.38 9.53 -8.36
N ILE A 363 20.48 8.56 -8.58
CA ILE A 363 20.72 7.38 -9.44
C ILE A 363 20.42 7.71 -10.91
N ARG A 364 19.17 8.07 -11.20
CA ARG A 364 18.67 8.37 -12.55
C ARG A 364 18.60 9.86 -12.85
N GLU A 365 18.33 10.65 -11.81
CA GLU A 365 18.16 12.09 -11.87
C GLU A 365 19.31 12.73 -11.11
N GLN A 366 19.93 13.75 -11.71
CA GLN A 366 21.08 14.41 -11.10
C GLN A 366 20.63 15.36 -10.01
N GLN A 367 21.11 15.17 -8.79
CA GLN A 367 20.89 16.08 -7.67
C GLN A 367 21.82 17.29 -7.85
N ARG A 368 21.25 18.43 -8.24
CA ARG A 368 22.00 19.66 -8.49
C ARG A 368 21.43 20.82 -7.69
N ARG A 369 22.31 21.56 -7.00
CA ARG A 369 21.98 22.79 -6.27
C ARG A 369 22.55 24.01 -7.00
N VAL A 370 21.83 25.12 -6.95
CA VAL A 370 22.31 26.41 -7.45
C VAL A 370 23.36 26.98 -6.48
N VAL A 371 24.50 27.42 -7.01
CA VAL A 371 25.61 28.05 -6.28
C VAL A 371 25.83 29.46 -6.80
N ASN A 372 26.16 30.41 -5.91
CA ASN A 372 26.46 31.82 -6.21
C ASN A 372 25.36 32.56 -6.99
N ALA A 373 24.14 32.61 -6.44
CA ALA A 373 23.05 33.41 -7.00
C ALA A 373 23.02 34.82 -6.38
N THR A 374 23.92 35.71 -6.80
CA THR A 374 23.75 37.16 -6.64
C THR A 374 22.52 37.63 -7.44
N ALA A 375 21.96 38.79 -7.10
CA ALA A 375 20.65 39.23 -7.60
C ALA A 375 20.58 39.42 -9.13
N ASP A 376 21.73 39.61 -9.80
CA ASP A 376 21.79 40.11 -11.17
C ASP A 376 22.21 39.08 -12.25
N ASP A 377 22.60 37.86 -11.87
CA ASP A 377 23.12 36.87 -12.85
C ASP A 377 22.00 35.99 -13.43
N VAL A 378 21.45 36.45 -14.55
CA VAL A 378 20.48 35.72 -15.40
C VAL A 378 21.20 34.68 -16.29
N GLU A 379 22.51 34.80 -16.48
CA GLU A 379 23.32 33.86 -17.26
C GLU A 379 23.84 32.69 -16.39
N LEU A 380 23.37 31.48 -16.72
CA LEU A 380 23.93 30.18 -16.32
C LEU A 380 24.41 30.09 -14.86
N ARG A 381 23.45 30.11 -13.93
CA ARG A 381 23.63 29.71 -12.52
C ARG A 381 24.53 28.47 -12.44
N LYS A 382 25.72 28.62 -11.84
CA LYS A 382 26.61 27.48 -11.56
C LYS A 382 25.85 26.47 -10.70
N VAL A 383 25.88 25.20 -11.12
CA VAL A 383 25.22 24.10 -10.41
C VAL A 383 26.26 23.16 -9.85
N ALA A 384 26.13 22.79 -8.58
CA ALA A 384 26.99 21.84 -7.89
C ALA A 384 26.22 20.56 -7.55
N PRO A 385 26.91 19.43 -7.30
CA PRO A 385 26.29 18.24 -6.72
C PRO A 385 25.56 18.58 -5.42
N TRP A 386 24.38 17.98 -5.22
CA TRP A 386 23.58 18.18 -4.02
C TRP A 386 23.44 16.83 -3.32
N ALA A 387 24.14 16.64 -2.20
CA ALA A 387 24.10 15.37 -1.49
C ALA A 387 22.68 15.08 -0.98
N CYS A 388 22.33 13.79 -0.91
CA CYS A 388 20.99 13.36 -0.47
C CYS A 388 20.64 13.92 0.92
N GLY A 389 21.57 13.86 1.88
CA GLY A 389 21.37 14.40 3.23
C GLY A 389 21.06 15.90 3.21
N ASP A 390 21.84 16.69 2.48
CA ASP A 390 21.63 18.14 2.34
C ASP A 390 20.30 18.48 1.67
N LEU A 391 19.89 17.71 0.66
CA LEU A 391 18.60 17.89 0.00
C LEU A 391 17.44 17.67 0.96
N MET A 392 17.51 16.60 1.75
CA MET A 392 16.47 16.25 2.72
C MET A 392 16.43 17.25 3.87
N LEU A 393 17.59 17.75 4.30
CA LEU A 393 17.68 18.83 5.27
C LEU A 393 17.04 20.12 4.75
N ASP A 394 17.37 20.53 3.51
CA ASP A 394 16.78 21.71 2.87
C ASP A 394 15.26 21.54 2.75
N LEU A 395 14.78 20.31 2.50
CA LEU A 395 13.35 19.98 2.45
C LEU A 395 12.67 20.15 3.81
N VAL A 396 13.23 19.58 4.87
CA VAL A 396 12.68 19.72 6.23
C VAL A 396 12.73 21.19 6.70
N SER A 397 13.79 21.92 6.35
CA SER A 397 13.97 23.33 6.72
C SER A 397 12.98 24.23 5.99
N PHE A 398 12.76 24.00 4.69
CA PHE A 398 11.70 24.68 3.94
C PHE A 398 10.32 24.36 4.54
N ALA A 399 10.06 23.10 4.89
CA ALA A 399 8.81 22.69 5.51
C ALA A 399 8.57 23.40 6.85
N ALA A 400 9.61 23.63 7.66
CA ALA A 400 9.49 24.31 8.95
C ALA A 400 8.93 25.73 8.85
N VAL A 401 9.29 26.46 7.79
CA VAL A 401 8.87 27.86 7.58
C VAL A 401 7.65 28.01 6.65
N SER A 402 7.25 26.94 5.95
CA SER A 402 6.15 26.98 4.97
C SER A 402 4.92 26.16 5.37
N LEU A 403 5.04 25.10 6.17
CA LEU A 403 3.89 24.36 6.70
C LEU A 403 3.24 25.09 7.87
N VAL A 404 1.91 25.03 7.95
CA VAL A 404 1.17 25.43 9.16
C VAL A 404 1.43 24.46 10.31
N CYS A 405 1.30 24.92 11.56
CA CYS A 405 1.28 24.00 12.70
C CYS A 405 0.14 22.97 12.54
N GLY A 406 0.44 21.68 12.75
CA GLY A 406 -0.44 20.56 12.44
C GLY A 406 -0.32 20.04 11.00
N GLY A 407 0.34 20.78 10.10
CA GLY A 407 0.61 20.36 8.73
C GLY A 407 1.63 19.24 8.64
N HIS A 408 1.64 18.54 7.49
CA HIS A 408 2.41 17.30 7.32
C HIS A 408 3.45 17.41 6.20
N LEU A 409 4.65 16.90 6.48
CA LEU A 409 5.69 16.64 5.50
C LEU A 409 5.78 15.13 5.29
N VAL A 410 5.59 14.67 4.06
CA VAL A 410 5.70 13.25 3.68
C VAL A 410 6.63 13.10 2.50
N TYR A 411 7.73 12.35 2.68
CA TYR A 411 8.70 12.17 1.62
C TYR A 411 9.38 10.80 1.64
N TRP A 412 9.88 10.38 0.48
CA TRP A 412 10.72 9.21 0.37
C TRP A 412 12.20 9.55 0.55
N HIS A 413 12.89 8.73 1.35
CA HIS A 413 14.33 8.80 1.55
C HIS A 413 15.01 7.52 1.06
N PRO A 414 15.96 7.57 0.10
CA PRO A 414 16.66 6.37 -0.36
C PRO A 414 17.69 5.90 0.69
N THR A 415 17.76 4.59 0.95
CA THR A 415 18.62 4.02 1.99
C THR A 415 19.29 2.72 1.54
N CYS A 416 20.47 2.45 2.08
CA CYS A 416 21.04 1.10 2.10
C CYS A 416 20.33 0.27 3.17
N ARG A 417 19.83 -0.92 2.85
CA ARG A 417 19.09 -1.76 3.81
C ARG A 417 19.97 -2.41 4.88
N ILE A 418 21.27 -2.51 4.62
CA ILE A 418 22.22 -3.24 5.47
C ILE A 418 22.92 -2.30 6.46
N SER A 419 23.19 -1.07 6.03
CA SER A 419 23.90 -0.07 6.83
C SER A 419 23.00 1.07 7.29
N TYR A 420 21.67 0.93 7.13
CA TYR A 420 20.72 1.98 7.52
C TYR A 420 20.86 2.33 9.00
N THR A 421 20.91 3.62 9.31
CA THR A 421 20.71 4.13 10.66
C THR A 421 19.66 5.25 10.68
N ASP A 422 18.88 5.34 11.75
CA ASP A 422 17.87 6.40 11.91
C ASP A 422 18.46 7.82 11.86
N ALA A 423 19.77 7.96 12.08
CA ALA A 423 20.54 9.20 11.96
C ALA A 423 20.70 9.71 10.52
N GLU A 424 20.40 8.90 9.50
CA GLU A 424 20.34 9.36 8.10
C GLU A 424 19.13 10.28 7.83
N ILE A 425 18.09 10.19 8.67
CA ILE A 425 16.87 10.98 8.53
C ILE A 425 17.01 12.28 9.33
N PRO A 426 16.93 13.46 8.68
CA PRO A 426 16.97 14.75 9.37
C PRO A 426 15.98 14.84 10.53
N THR A 427 16.42 15.40 11.65
CA THR A 427 15.51 15.87 12.70
C THR A 427 15.40 17.38 12.66
N HIS A 428 14.30 17.93 13.17
CA HIS A 428 14.14 19.38 13.24
C HIS A 428 13.29 19.77 14.45
N PRO A 429 13.65 20.81 15.21
CA PRO A 429 12.99 21.15 16.47
C PRO A 429 11.49 21.48 16.37
N CYS A 430 11.02 21.86 15.17
CA CYS A 430 9.61 22.14 14.88
C CYS A 430 8.77 20.91 14.51
N PHE A 431 9.38 19.74 14.35
CA PHE A 431 8.71 18.54 13.82
C PHE A 431 8.74 17.38 14.81
N GLU A 432 7.66 16.62 14.81
CA GLU A 432 7.58 15.28 15.36
C GLU A 432 7.55 14.28 14.20
N ARG A 433 8.38 13.24 14.25
CA ARG A 433 8.36 12.14 13.28
C ARG A 433 7.30 11.13 13.67
N LEU A 434 6.24 11.01 12.86
CA LEU A 434 5.14 10.09 13.11
C LEU A 434 5.44 8.67 12.63
N SER A 435 6.08 8.53 11.46
CA SER A 435 6.45 7.23 10.92
C SER A 435 7.72 7.27 10.07
N ASN A 436 8.41 6.13 9.98
CA ASN A 436 9.64 5.93 9.21
C ASN A 436 9.68 4.47 8.70
N GLU A 437 8.91 4.19 7.66
CA GLU A 437 8.66 2.82 7.22
C GLU A 437 9.42 2.47 5.94
N GLU A 438 10.07 1.29 5.94
CA GLU A 438 10.90 0.84 4.82
C GLU A 438 10.10 0.10 3.75
N GLN A 439 10.24 0.53 2.50
CA GLN A 439 9.92 -0.26 1.32
C GLN A 439 11.21 -0.81 0.69
N ALA A 440 11.35 -2.13 0.70
CA ALA A 440 12.45 -2.80 0.02
C ALA A 440 12.31 -2.70 -1.51
N LEU A 441 13.34 -2.19 -2.20
CA LEU A 441 13.41 -2.15 -3.67
C LEU A 441 14.26 -3.29 -4.22
N SER A 442 15.32 -3.67 -3.50
CA SER A 442 16.18 -4.81 -3.76
C SER A 442 16.74 -5.37 -2.45
N ILE A 443 17.71 -6.29 -2.54
CA ILE A 443 18.42 -6.81 -1.35
C ILE A 443 19.18 -5.69 -0.63
N LYS A 444 19.87 -4.84 -1.38
CA LYS A 444 20.73 -3.77 -0.83
C LYS A 444 20.01 -2.42 -0.75
N LEU A 445 19.10 -2.16 -1.67
CA LEU A 445 18.45 -0.85 -1.81
C LEU A 445 17.05 -0.89 -1.22
N GLY A 446 16.77 0.06 -0.33
CA GLY A 446 15.44 0.36 0.16
C GLY A 446 15.16 1.85 0.00
N ARG A 447 13.93 2.22 0.31
CA ARG A 447 13.56 3.61 0.56
C ARG A 447 12.62 3.68 1.75
N ARG A 448 12.66 4.76 2.50
CA ARG A 448 11.84 4.96 3.68
C ARG A 448 10.83 6.05 3.43
N LEU A 449 9.56 5.78 3.74
CA LEU A 449 8.53 6.79 3.72
C LEU A 449 8.51 7.46 5.09
N VAL A 450 8.97 8.70 5.11
CA VAL A 450 9.07 9.49 6.34
C VAL A 450 7.86 10.41 6.41
N VAL A 451 7.18 10.40 7.56
CA VAL A 451 6.04 11.28 7.86
C VAL A 451 6.38 12.11 9.06
N MET A 452 6.33 13.43 8.92
CA MET A 452 6.55 14.39 9.99
C MET A 452 5.36 15.33 10.12
N ARG A 453 5.01 15.69 11.35
CA ARG A 453 4.00 16.69 11.68
C ARG A 453 4.67 17.91 12.28
N LYS A 454 4.34 19.11 11.80
CA LYS A 454 4.82 20.35 12.41
C LYS A 454 4.07 20.57 13.73
N ILE A 455 4.78 20.61 14.84
CA ILE A 455 4.19 20.73 16.19
C ILE A 455 4.25 22.16 16.74
N ARG A 456 5.13 23.00 16.20
CA ARG A 456 5.29 24.41 16.59
C ARG A 456 5.89 25.24 15.47
N ASP A 457 5.75 26.55 15.57
CA ASP A 457 6.39 27.50 14.66
C ASP A 457 7.87 27.67 14.99
N SER A 458 8.67 27.97 13.96
CA SER A 458 10.09 28.27 14.12
C SER A 458 10.26 29.70 14.62
N ALA A 459 10.76 29.85 15.85
CA ALA A 459 11.08 31.15 16.44
C ALA A 459 12.37 31.74 15.87
N ASN A 460 13.36 30.88 15.60
CA ASN A 460 14.64 31.25 15.01
C ASN A 460 15.04 30.20 13.95
N PRO A 461 14.66 30.41 12.67
CA PRO A 461 14.93 29.45 11.60
C PRO A 461 16.41 29.15 11.39
N GLU A 462 17.31 30.11 11.64
CA GLU A 462 18.75 29.90 11.47
C GLU A 462 19.31 28.96 12.53
N GLN A 463 18.89 29.15 13.79
CA GLN A 463 19.27 28.27 14.89
C GLN A 463 18.66 26.87 14.75
N ASP A 464 17.37 26.79 14.37
CA ASP A 464 16.71 25.51 14.13
C ASP A 464 17.40 24.72 13.00
N LEU A 465 17.85 25.42 11.94
CA LEU A 465 18.62 24.84 10.84
C LEU A 465 20.00 24.35 11.28
N ALA A 466 20.70 25.09 12.15
CA ALA A 466 21.99 24.65 12.70
C ALA A 466 21.82 23.34 13.50
N LEU A 467 20.81 23.27 14.38
CA LEU A 467 20.49 22.06 15.13
C LEU A 467 20.13 20.89 14.22
N ALA A 468 19.36 21.14 13.16
CA ALA A 468 18.98 20.12 12.19
C ALA A 468 20.19 19.58 11.41
N ARG A 469 21.14 20.45 11.04
CA ARG A 469 22.42 20.05 10.40
C ARG A 469 23.23 19.14 11.30
N ASP A 470 23.40 19.51 12.56
CA ASP A 470 24.19 18.74 13.52
C ASP A 470 23.59 17.36 13.81
N SER A 471 22.29 17.17 13.55
CA SER A 471 21.58 15.91 13.77
C SER A 471 21.77 14.85 12.68
N ILE A 472 22.25 15.24 11.49
CA ILE A 472 22.32 14.33 10.33
C ILE A 472 23.69 13.66 10.28
N ALA A 473 23.69 12.33 10.30
CA ALA A 473 24.86 11.57 9.90
C ALA A 473 25.00 11.59 8.36
N SER A 474 26.23 11.59 7.86
CA SER A 474 26.47 11.44 6.41
C SER A 474 25.88 10.11 5.93
N ALA A 475 24.78 10.17 5.18
CA ALA A 475 24.20 9.00 4.55
C ALA A 475 25.20 8.37 3.57
N SER A 476 25.19 7.04 3.52
CA SER A 476 26.00 6.30 2.54
C SER A 476 25.57 6.64 1.12
N ASP A 477 26.53 6.85 0.21
CA ASP A 477 26.21 7.10 -1.21
C ASP A 477 25.53 5.85 -1.79
N VAL A 478 24.23 5.98 -2.05
CA VAL A 478 23.37 4.92 -2.54
C VAL A 478 23.89 4.32 -3.85
N ARG A 479 24.55 5.13 -4.70
CA ARG A 479 25.16 4.66 -5.94
C ARG A 479 26.35 3.75 -5.66
N ARG A 480 27.19 4.14 -4.71
CA ARG A 480 28.34 3.33 -4.25
C ARG A 480 27.90 2.01 -3.64
N VAL A 481 26.79 1.99 -2.89
CA VAL A 481 26.20 0.77 -2.31
C VAL A 481 25.65 -0.17 -3.38
N MET A 482 25.09 0.36 -4.46
CA MET A 482 24.66 -0.46 -5.60
C MET A 482 25.83 -1.12 -6.32
N ASP A 483 26.96 -0.41 -6.43
CA ASP A 483 28.16 -0.87 -7.13
C ASP A 483 29.02 -1.83 -6.28
N ASP A 484 28.87 -1.81 -4.95
CA ASP A 484 29.57 -2.72 -4.04
C ASP A 484 29.11 -4.17 -4.24
N THR A 485 30.05 -5.10 -4.44
CA THR A 485 29.79 -6.55 -4.60
C THR A 485 30.24 -7.39 -3.40
N SER A 486 30.80 -6.78 -2.35
CA SER A 486 31.45 -7.46 -1.21
C SER A 486 30.49 -8.06 -0.17
N ILE A 487 29.23 -7.61 -0.16
CA ILE A 487 28.19 -8.09 0.77
C ILE A 487 27.83 -9.55 0.49
N GLY A 488 27.72 -10.36 1.56
CA GLY A 488 27.40 -11.79 1.57
C GLY A 488 26.30 -12.21 0.57
N ASN A 489 26.70 -13.11 -0.33
CA ASN A 489 26.04 -13.34 -1.61
C ASN A 489 24.92 -14.40 -1.61
N GLU A 490 24.52 -14.98 -0.47
CA GLU A 490 23.53 -16.07 -0.44
C GLU A 490 22.15 -15.64 -0.95
N GLN A 491 21.63 -14.50 -0.47
CA GLN A 491 20.34 -13.96 -0.93
C GLN A 491 20.39 -13.49 -2.40
N TYR A 492 21.55 -13.01 -2.86
CA TYR A 492 21.76 -12.59 -4.25
C TYR A 492 21.78 -13.80 -5.19
N PHE A 493 22.46 -14.89 -4.81
CA PHE A 493 22.43 -16.15 -5.57
C PHE A 493 21.03 -16.77 -5.59
N ALA A 494 20.30 -16.77 -4.47
CA ALA A 494 18.91 -17.23 -4.43
C ALA A 494 17.98 -16.38 -5.32
N TYR A 495 18.16 -15.05 -5.35
CA TYR A 495 17.43 -14.16 -6.26
C TYR A 495 17.79 -14.40 -7.73
N ARG A 496 19.08 -14.54 -8.04
CA ARG A 496 19.57 -14.86 -9.40
C ARG A 496 19.03 -16.20 -9.88
N GLU A 497 19.04 -17.20 -9.02
CA GLU A 497 18.51 -18.54 -9.30
C GLU A 497 17.00 -18.49 -9.54
N LYS A 498 16.24 -17.77 -8.71
CA LYS A 498 14.80 -17.53 -8.97
C LYS A 498 14.56 -16.84 -10.31
N ARG A 499 15.36 -15.83 -10.68
CA ARG A 499 15.27 -15.13 -11.98
C ARG A 499 15.64 -16.04 -13.15
N ARG A 500 16.69 -16.86 -12.99
CA ARG A 500 17.12 -17.88 -13.96
C ARG A 500 16.00 -18.88 -14.19
N ASN A 501 15.42 -19.44 -13.13
CA ASN A 501 14.31 -20.40 -13.21
C ASN A 501 13.08 -19.80 -13.91
N ILE A 502 12.76 -18.51 -13.68
CA ILE A 502 11.68 -17.82 -14.40
C ILE A 502 12.00 -17.66 -15.90
N ARG A 503 13.26 -17.35 -16.24
CA ARG A 503 13.69 -17.21 -17.65
C ARG A 503 13.66 -18.57 -18.35
N GLU A 504 14.22 -19.61 -17.74
CA GLU A 504 14.22 -20.99 -18.25
C GLU A 504 12.79 -21.52 -18.39
N ALA A 505 11.89 -21.24 -17.44
CA ALA A 505 10.48 -21.61 -17.57
C ALA A 505 9.78 -20.88 -18.73
N ARG A 506 10.12 -19.61 -18.98
CA ARG A 506 9.60 -18.83 -20.11
C ARG A 506 10.15 -19.31 -21.46
N GLU A 507 11.44 -19.64 -21.51
CA GLU A 507 12.09 -20.20 -22.70
C GLU A 507 11.59 -21.61 -23.00
N SER A 508 11.46 -22.46 -21.98
CA SER A 508 10.83 -23.78 -22.10
C SER A 508 9.39 -23.67 -22.60
N TRP A 509 8.59 -22.74 -22.07
CA TRP A 509 7.23 -22.49 -22.56
C TRP A 509 7.20 -21.98 -24.01
N ARG A 510 8.13 -21.10 -24.40
CA ARG A 510 8.29 -20.65 -25.80
C ARG A 510 8.69 -21.80 -26.73
N ASN A 511 9.66 -22.60 -26.30
CA ASN A 511 10.18 -23.71 -27.09
C ASN A 511 9.10 -24.80 -27.29
N ALA A 512 8.28 -25.03 -26.26
CA ALA A 512 7.12 -25.92 -26.34
C ALA A 512 6.04 -25.41 -27.31
N GLN A 513 5.93 -24.08 -27.52
CA GLN A 513 5.04 -23.50 -28.54
C GLN A 513 5.64 -23.55 -29.95
N SER A 514 6.96 -23.52 -30.10
CA SER A 514 7.63 -23.57 -31.41
C SER A 514 7.81 -24.99 -31.98
N THR A 515 7.57 -26.03 -31.19
CA THR A 515 7.62 -27.44 -31.65
C THR A 515 6.32 -27.95 -32.29
N GLU A 516 5.26 -27.14 -32.34
CA GLU A 516 4.09 -27.47 -33.17
C GLU A 516 4.27 -26.89 -34.58
N PRO A 517 4.23 -27.72 -35.64
CA PRO A 517 4.47 -27.25 -36.99
C PRO A 517 3.40 -26.25 -37.43
N SER A 518 3.88 -25.17 -38.05
CA SER A 518 3.08 -24.12 -38.68
C SER A 518 2.27 -24.68 -39.86
N SER A 519 1.12 -25.28 -39.59
CA SER A 519 0.04 -25.42 -40.55
C SER A 519 -1.21 -24.71 -40.01
N ALA A 520 -1.58 -23.62 -40.70
CA ALA A 520 -2.81 -22.85 -40.57
C ALA A 520 -3.33 -22.61 -39.14
N GLN A 521 -3.09 -21.42 -38.59
CA GLN A 521 -3.82 -20.90 -37.44
C GLN A 521 -5.31 -20.72 -37.79
N GLN A 522 -6.06 -21.82 -37.77
CA GLN A 522 -7.52 -21.79 -37.66
C GLN A 522 -7.86 -21.18 -36.31
N ARG A 523 -8.66 -20.12 -36.34
CA ARG A 523 -9.27 -19.54 -35.14
C ARG A 523 -10.11 -20.62 -34.46
N LEU A 524 -9.57 -21.21 -33.40
CA LEU A 524 -10.29 -22.15 -32.55
C LEU A 524 -11.59 -21.50 -32.09
N SER A 525 -12.69 -22.24 -32.25
CA SER A 525 -14.00 -21.86 -31.73
C SER A 525 -13.94 -21.72 -30.20
N LYS A 526 -14.90 -20.98 -29.63
CA LYS A 526 -15.01 -20.83 -28.17
C LYS A 526 -15.12 -22.17 -27.44
N ALA A 527 -15.68 -23.20 -28.08
CA ALA A 527 -15.79 -24.55 -27.51
C ALA A 527 -14.42 -25.24 -27.40
N GLU A 528 -13.62 -25.17 -28.46
CA GLU A 528 -12.28 -25.77 -28.50
C GLU A 528 -11.31 -25.08 -27.53
N ILE A 529 -11.40 -23.76 -27.38
CA ILE A 529 -10.65 -23.01 -26.35
C ILE A 529 -11.05 -23.48 -24.95
N ARG A 530 -12.34 -23.73 -24.72
CA ARG A 530 -12.85 -24.19 -23.41
C ARG A 530 -12.36 -25.60 -23.09
N GLU A 531 -12.33 -26.47 -24.08
CA GLU A 531 -11.84 -27.84 -23.96
C GLU A 531 -10.32 -27.89 -23.76
N ALA A 532 -9.55 -27.08 -24.50
CA ALA A 532 -8.11 -26.93 -24.31
C ALA A 532 -7.78 -26.41 -22.90
N ASN A 533 -8.56 -25.46 -22.38
CA ASN A 533 -8.42 -24.97 -21.02
C ASN A 533 -8.76 -26.03 -19.96
N MET A 534 -9.77 -26.88 -20.21
CA MET A 534 -10.12 -28.01 -19.34
C MET A 534 -8.99 -29.05 -19.31
N ARG A 535 -8.43 -29.42 -20.46
CA ARG A 535 -7.30 -30.36 -20.56
C ARG A 535 -6.05 -29.80 -19.87
N ASN A 536 -5.74 -28.52 -20.07
CA ASN A 536 -4.62 -27.85 -19.38
C ASN A 536 -4.84 -27.77 -17.86
N ARG A 537 -6.08 -27.57 -17.40
CA ARG A 537 -6.42 -27.63 -15.97
C ARG A 537 -6.21 -29.04 -15.41
N ALA A 538 -6.72 -30.08 -16.06
CA ALA A 538 -6.55 -31.46 -15.63
C ALA A 538 -5.06 -31.85 -15.54
N ARG A 539 -4.26 -31.46 -16.55
CA ARG A 539 -2.81 -31.70 -16.57
C ARG A 539 -2.06 -30.98 -15.45
N ASN A 540 -2.48 -29.76 -15.12
CA ASN A 540 -1.92 -29.00 -14.00
C ASN A 540 -2.32 -29.55 -12.63
N VAL A 541 -3.52 -30.14 -12.51
CA VAL A 541 -3.97 -30.84 -11.29
C VAL A 541 -3.14 -32.10 -11.08
N ALA A 542 -3.02 -32.96 -12.11
CA ALA A 542 -2.20 -34.16 -12.03
C ALA A 542 -0.73 -33.85 -11.68
N ALA A 543 -0.14 -32.82 -12.31
CA ALA A 543 1.23 -32.41 -12.00
C ALA A 543 1.41 -31.87 -10.58
N ARG A 544 0.35 -31.32 -9.96
CA ARG A 544 0.36 -30.91 -8.54
C ARG A 544 0.23 -32.10 -7.61
N GLU A 545 -0.62 -33.07 -7.94
CA GLU A 545 -0.78 -34.31 -7.18
C GLU A 545 0.52 -35.12 -7.16
N THR A 546 1.21 -35.26 -8.30
CA THR A 546 2.52 -35.93 -8.36
C THR A 546 3.58 -35.21 -7.52
N LYS A 547 3.58 -33.87 -7.51
CA LYS A 547 4.50 -33.08 -6.66
C LYS A 547 4.17 -33.22 -5.18
N GLN A 548 2.89 -33.30 -4.82
CA GLN A 548 2.46 -33.52 -3.45
C GLN A 548 2.86 -34.92 -2.97
N GLN A 549 2.61 -35.95 -3.77
CA GLN A 549 3.04 -37.33 -3.48
C GLN A 549 4.55 -37.43 -3.31
N ALA A 550 5.34 -36.81 -4.19
CA ALA A 550 6.79 -36.80 -4.08
C ALA A 550 7.29 -36.05 -2.82
N HIS A 551 6.59 -34.99 -2.41
CA HIS A 551 6.88 -34.28 -1.16
C HIS A 551 6.55 -35.15 0.06
N ASP A 552 5.40 -35.80 0.07
CA ASP A 552 4.95 -36.66 1.17
C ASP A 552 5.86 -37.90 1.32
N GLU A 553 6.31 -38.50 0.22
CA GLU A 553 7.31 -39.57 0.21
C GLU A 553 8.68 -39.12 0.73
N ARG A 554 9.05 -37.85 0.49
CA ARG A 554 10.31 -37.29 0.99
C ARG A 554 10.23 -37.08 2.50
N GLN A 555 9.10 -36.58 2.99
CA GLN A 555 8.87 -36.43 4.42
C GLN A 555 8.83 -37.79 5.14
N ARG A 556 8.21 -38.82 4.55
CA ARG A 556 8.22 -40.19 5.10
C ARG A 556 9.64 -40.74 5.21
N ARG A 557 10.45 -40.60 4.15
CA ARG A 557 11.87 -41.01 4.17
C ARG A 557 12.67 -40.26 5.23
N ASP A 558 12.47 -38.95 5.36
CA ASP A 558 13.17 -38.15 6.37
C ASP A 558 12.74 -38.54 7.80
N SER A 559 11.46 -38.90 8.02
CA SER A 559 11.00 -39.43 9.32
C SER A 559 11.52 -40.82 9.63
N ASP A 560 11.64 -41.70 8.63
CA ASP A 560 12.17 -43.06 8.80
C ASP A 560 13.68 -43.04 9.09
N LEU A 561 14.42 -42.14 8.41
CA LEU A 561 15.84 -41.88 8.69
C LEU A 561 16.07 -41.32 10.10
N LYS A 562 15.12 -40.53 10.61
CA LYS A 562 15.17 -39.98 11.97
C LYS A 562 14.93 -41.08 13.01
N ARG A 563 13.93 -41.95 12.79
CA ARG A 563 13.68 -43.13 13.65
C ARG A 563 14.85 -44.11 13.67
N SER A 564 15.46 -44.37 12.51
CA SER A 564 16.64 -45.25 12.43
C SER A 564 17.86 -44.67 13.15
N ARG A 565 18.01 -43.34 13.22
CA ARG A 565 19.03 -42.66 14.02
C ARG A 565 18.77 -42.75 15.53
N ASP A 566 17.51 -42.62 15.94
CA ASP A 566 17.12 -42.68 17.35
C ASP A 566 17.18 -44.12 17.90
N GLU A 567 16.90 -45.14 17.08
CA GLU A 567 17.07 -46.56 17.46
C GLU A 567 18.55 -47.00 17.52
N GLY A 568 19.43 -46.40 16.70
CA GLY A 568 20.87 -46.69 16.69
C GLY A 568 21.66 -46.09 17.87
N GLN A 569 21.10 -45.13 18.61
CA GLN A 569 21.72 -44.55 19.81
C GLN A 569 21.29 -45.25 21.12
N GLY A 570 20.34 -46.20 21.07
CA GLY A 570 19.82 -46.90 22.23
C GLY A 570 20.53 -48.21 22.64
N SER A 571 21.49 -48.71 21.86
CA SER A 571 22.09 -50.05 22.07
C SER A 571 23.57 -50.05 22.46
N GLY A 572 24.10 -48.94 22.99
CA GLY A 572 25.52 -48.82 23.35
C GLY A 572 25.73 -48.19 24.72
N LEU A 573 25.24 -48.85 25.79
CA LEU A 573 25.62 -48.61 27.20
C LEU A 573 24.97 -49.70 28.07
N LYS A 574 25.57 -50.88 28.11
CA LYS A 574 25.50 -51.88 29.19
C LYS A 574 26.52 -52.98 28.88
N ASP A 575 27.74 -52.75 29.36
CA ASP A 575 28.55 -53.70 30.13
C ASP A 575 29.75 -52.95 30.75
#